data_AF-A0A6A3DEV4-F1
#
_entry.id   AF-A0A6A3DEV4-F1
#
_cell.length_a   1.000
_cell.length_b   1.000
_cell.length_c   1.000
_cell.angle_alpha   90.00
_cell.angle_beta   90.00
_cell.angle_gamma   90.00
#
_symmetry.space_group_name_H-M   'P 1'
#
loop_
_entity.id
_entity.type
_entity.pdbx_description
1 polymer ?
#
loop_
_entity_poly.entity_id
_entity_poly.type
_entity_poly.pdbx_seq_one_letter_code
_entity_poly.pdbx_strand_id
1 'polypeptide(L)'
;MTASPTMMPHLQPLSPVTMTPTRSSKASEPLAFLAKIDRVEINHTTERDGVVYYVLDVFLEHSTSRIPTRKTTQTSSSGRPDYTIHKRFNDFADLRHQVWSYAQRKHEEGCACKYCDAFMSYIVHSMSQPRLFVKIATGVDTRKKLMATFCNEFIGIALSGKSEPRPRHFDCDGFLAIPYLVQRFLQKQEA
;
A
#
# COMPACT_ATOMS: atom_id res chain seq x y z
N MET A 1 -22.48 59.85 -34.82
CA MET A 1 -21.37 58.87 -34.75
C MET A 1 -21.74 57.84 -33.69
N THR A 2 -22.28 56.70 -34.10
CA THR A 2 -22.76 55.63 -33.20
C THR A 2 -21.74 54.49 -33.20
N ALA A 3 -21.17 54.20 -32.03
CA ALA A 3 -20.19 53.12 -31.85
C ALA A 3 -20.91 51.76 -31.79
N SER A 4 -20.45 50.80 -32.59
CA SER A 4 -20.95 49.42 -32.57
C SER A 4 -20.25 48.61 -31.47
N PRO A 5 -20.97 47.77 -30.71
CA PRO A 5 -20.36 46.93 -29.67
C PRO A 5 -19.69 45.71 -30.31
N THR A 6 -18.39 45.54 -30.05
CA THR A 6 -17.62 44.34 -30.42
C THR A 6 -18.14 43.14 -29.63
N MET A 7 -18.84 42.22 -30.30
CA MET A 7 -19.26 40.94 -29.70
C MET A 7 -18.06 40.00 -29.63
N MET A 8 -17.67 39.61 -28.41
CA MET A 8 -16.67 38.56 -28.23
C MET A 8 -17.27 37.19 -28.58
N PRO A 9 -16.59 36.34 -29.38
CA PRO A 9 -17.09 35.03 -29.71
C PRO A 9 -17.15 34.14 -28.46
N HIS A 10 -18.30 33.50 -28.25
CA HIS A 10 -18.52 32.56 -27.17
C HIS A 10 -17.70 31.29 -27.41
N LEU A 11 -16.66 31.07 -26.61
CA LEU A 11 -15.82 29.87 -26.69
C LEU A 11 -16.64 28.62 -26.32
N GLN A 12 -16.51 27.56 -27.11
CA GLN A 12 -17.15 26.28 -26.80
C GLN A 12 -16.38 25.55 -25.69
N PRO A 13 -17.04 25.09 -24.61
CA PRO A 13 -16.38 24.30 -23.58
C PRO A 13 -16.00 22.93 -24.12
N LEU A 14 -14.72 22.55 -23.95
CA LEU A 14 -14.25 21.21 -24.29
C LEU A 14 -14.69 20.21 -23.24
N SER A 15 -15.13 19.02 -23.69
CA SER A 15 -15.38 17.89 -22.82
C SER A 15 -14.09 17.07 -22.62
N PRO A 16 -13.75 16.71 -21.36
CA PRO A 16 -12.58 15.88 -21.10
C PRO A 16 -12.73 14.51 -21.77
N VAL A 17 -11.72 14.10 -22.54
CA VAL A 17 -11.64 12.76 -23.11
C VAL A 17 -10.87 11.86 -22.14
N THR A 18 -11.52 10.79 -21.68
CA THR A 18 -10.86 9.77 -20.84
C THR A 18 -9.84 9.01 -21.69
N MET A 19 -8.55 9.26 -21.43
CA MET A 19 -7.46 8.49 -22.07
C MET A 19 -7.11 7.29 -21.21
N THR A 20 -7.15 6.09 -21.80
CA THR A 20 -6.63 4.87 -21.17
C THR A 20 -5.25 4.54 -21.73
N PRO A 21 -4.23 4.29 -20.88
CA PRO A 21 -2.91 3.90 -21.37
C PRO A 21 -2.98 2.56 -22.11
N THR A 22 -2.31 2.49 -23.26
CA THR A 22 -2.29 1.30 -24.13
C THR A 22 -1.71 0.05 -23.45
N ARG A 23 -0.89 0.21 -22.41
CA ARG A 23 -0.29 -0.89 -21.64
C ARG A 23 -0.20 -0.49 -20.16
N SER A 24 -1.20 -0.82 -19.37
CA SER A 24 -1.11 -0.71 -17.91
C SER A 24 -0.38 -1.94 -17.34
N SER A 25 0.51 -1.72 -16.36
CA SER A 25 1.11 -2.83 -15.63
C SER A 25 0.06 -3.50 -14.74
N LYS A 26 0.11 -4.83 -14.59
CA LYS A 26 -0.75 -5.57 -13.64
C LYS A 26 -0.58 -5.09 -12.19
N ALA A 27 0.56 -4.48 -11.86
CA ALA A 27 0.81 -3.90 -10.54
C ALA A 27 0.16 -2.51 -10.34
N SER A 28 -0.32 -1.86 -11.41
CA SER A 28 -0.77 -0.46 -11.35
C SER A 28 -1.96 -0.24 -10.43
N GLU A 29 -2.98 -1.10 -10.51
CA GLU A 29 -4.16 -1.03 -9.66
C GLU A 29 -3.82 -1.31 -8.18
N PRO A 30 -3.10 -2.40 -7.83
CA PRO A 30 -2.66 -2.61 -6.45
C PRO A 30 -1.83 -1.48 -5.88
N LEU A 31 -0.91 -0.91 -6.66
CA LEU A 31 -0.12 0.23 -6.21
C LEU A 31 -0.97 1.48 -6.01
N ALA A 32 -1.97 1.70 -6.86
CA ALA A 32 -2.91 2.81 -6.69
C ALA A 32 -3.79 2.63 -5.45
N PHE A 33 -4.14 1.40 -5.08
CA PHE A 33 -4.81 1.11 -3.80
C PHE A 33 -3.90 1.40 -2.62
N LEU A 34 -2.69 0.82 -2.61
CA LEU A 34 -1.74 0.97 -1.50
C LEU A 34 -1.31 2.42 -1.29
N ALA A 35 -1.18 3.20 -2.36
CA ALA A 35 -0.83 4.62 -2.29
C ALA A 35 -1.90 5.49 -1.60
N LYS A 36 -3.12 4.98 -1.42
CA LYS A 36 -4.18 5.69 -0.66
C LYS A 36 -4.08 5.42 0.84
N ILE A 37 -3.33 4.41 1.27
CA ILE A 37 -3.20 4.08 2.70
C ILE A 37 -2.14 5.03 3.29
N ASP A 38 -2.55 5.85 4.25
CA ASP A 38 -1.66 6.70 5.04
C ASP A 38 -0.88 5.84 6.04
N ARG A 39 -1.61 5.08 6.87
CA ARG A 39 -1.02 4.18 7.87
C ARG A 39 -1.96 3.06 8.30
N VAL A 40 -1.37 2.04 8.90
CA VAL A 40 -2.08 0.96 9.59
C VAL A 40 -1.68 0.93 11.06
N GLU A 41 -2.67 0.89 11.94
CA GLU A 41 -2.46 0.72 13.39
C GLU A 41 -3.09 -0.59 13.87
N ILE A 42 -2.57 -1.11 14.99
CA ILE A 42 -3.16 -2.28 15.66
C ILE A 42 -3.24 -1.96 17.14
N ASN A 43 -4.37 -1.40 17.57
CA ASN A 43 -4.55 -0.92 18.94
C ASN A 43 -5.08 -2.02 19.87
N HIS A 44 -5.84 -2.97 19.33
CA HIS A 44 -6.49 -4.04 20.11
C HIS A 44 -6.54 -5.37 19.35
N THR A 45 -6.85 -6.43 20.11
CA THR A 45 -7.11 -7.77 19.60
C THR A 45 -8.50 -8.21 20.03
N THR A 46 -9.16 -9.03 19.23
CA THR A 46 -10.43 -9.68 19.59
C THR A 46 -10.24 -11.18 19.60
N GLU A 47 -10.98 -11.89 20.44
CA GLU A 47 -11.00 -13.36 20.47
C GLU A 47 -12.37 -13.84 20.00
N ARG A 48 -12.38 -14.82 19.09
CA ARG A 48 -13.58 -15.49 18.60
C ARG A 48 -13.27 -16.99 18.54
N ASP A 49 -14.07 -17.79 19.24
CA ASP A 49 -13.93 -19.25 19.28
C ASP A 49 -12.50 -19.74 19.64
N GLY A 50 -11.85 -19.08 20.60
CA GLY A 50 -10.47 -19.41 21.02
C GLY A 50 -9.37 -18.92 20.06
N VAL A 51 -9.73 -18.18 19.01
CA VAL A 51 -8.79 -17.65 18.02
C VAL A 51 -8.63 -16.14 18.21
N VAL A 52 -7.38 -15.70 18.36
CA VAL A 52 -7.03 -14.27 18.48
C VAL A 52 -6.89 -13.63 17.09
N TYR A 53 -7.62 -12.54 16.90
CA TYR A 53 -7.57 -11.66 15.75
C TYR A 53 -6.96 -10.32 16.14
N TYR A 54 -5.97 -9.87 15.38
CA TYR A 54 -5.46 -8.51 15.38
C TYR A 54 -6.43 -7.63 14.59
N VAL A 55 -6.87 -6.52 15.19
CA VAL A 55 -7.72 -5.54 14.52
C VAL A 55 -6.82 -4.49 13.90
N LEU A 56 -6.78 -4.47 12.57
CA LEU A 56 -6.00 -3.53 11.77
C LEU A 56 -6.91 -2.33 11.49
N ASP A 57 -6.59 -1.22 12.12
CA ASP A 57 -7.20 0.09 11.89
C ASP A 57 -6.48 0.73 10.69
N VAL A 58 -7.17 0.86 9.55
CA VAL A 58 -6.58 1.41 8.32
C VAL A 58 -7.04 2.84 8.12
N PHE A 59 -6.06 3.74 7.95
CA PHE A 59 -6.28 5.16 7.70
C PHE A 59 -5.89 5.48 6.26
N LEU A 60 -6.76 6.17 5.55
CA LEU A 60 -6.56 6.59 4.17
C LEU A 60 -6.09 8.05 4.12
N GLU A 61 -5.30 8.38 3.11
CA GLU A 61 -4.91 9.74 2.81
C GLU A 61 -6.12 10.50 2.25
N HIS A 62 -6.67 11.42 3.05
CA HIS A 62 -7.74 12.33 2.63
C HIS A 62 -7.14 13.64 2.18
N SER A 63 -7.00 13.82 0.86
CA SER A 63 -6.56 15.09 0.28
C SER A 63 -7.62 16.17 0.52
N THR A 64 -7.46 16.93 1.60
CA THR A 64 -8.32 18.07 1.93
C THR A 64 -7.73 19.38 1.41
N SER A 65 -7.33 19.48 0.14
CA SER A 65 -7.21 20.80 -0.49
C SER A 65 -7.13 20.74 -2.02
N ARG A 66 -8.08 21.39 -2.69
CA ARG A 66 -7.99 21.79 -4.11
C ARG A 66 -7.33 23.17 -4.30
N ILE A 67 -6.71 23.71 -3.26
CA ILE A 67 -6.03 25.01 -3.29
C ILE A 67 -4.55 24.79 -2.92
N PRO A 68 -3.60 25.24 -3.76
CA PRO A 68 -2.18 25.21 -3.45
C PRO A 68 -1.84 26.32 -2.43
N THR A 69 -2.38 26.21 -1.23
CA THR A 69 -1.90 26.93 -0.06
C THR A 69 -0.85 26.06 0.63
N ARG A 70 0.24 26.71 1.05
CA ARG A 70 1.41 26.14 1.71
C ARG A 70 1.08 24.95 2.61
N LYS A 71 1.96 23.95 2.60
CA LYS A 71 1.96 22.74 3.44
C LYS A 71 1.84 23.08 4.94
N THR A 72 0.64 23.37 5.39
CA THR A 72 0.30 23.32 6.80
C THR A 72 -0.24 21.91 7.01
N THR A 73 0.40 21.16 7.89
CA THR A 73 0.06 19.80 8.31
C THR A 73 -1.38 19.79 8.83
N GLN A 74 -2.35 19.71 7.93
CA GLN A 74 -3.74 19.59 8.27
C GLN A 74 -4.00 18.12 8.55
N THR A 75 -4.12 17.83 9.84
CA THR A 75 -4.52 16.55 10.42
C THR A 75 -5.91 16.17 9.92
N SER A 76 -6.01 15.65 8.69
CA SER A 76 -7.26 15.19 8.09
C SER A 76 -7.47 13.70 8.33
N SER A 77 -7.68 13.35 9.60
CA SER A 77 -8.66 12.32 9.94
C SER A 77 -9.11 12.62 11.36
N SER A 78 -10.43 12.70 11.59
CA SER A 78 -10.97 12.35 12.90
C SER A 78 -10.24 11.08 13.33
N GLY A 79 -9.66 10.97 14.53
CA GLY A 79 -8.77 9.85 14.93
C GLY A 79 -9.37 8.43 14.86
N ARG A 80 -10.49 8.25 14.15
CA ARG A 80 -11.15 7.02 13.75
C ARG A 80 -10.57 6.49 12.42
N PRO A 81 -10.36 5.17 12.30
CA PRO A 81 -9.97 4.55 11.04
C PRO A 81 -11.08 4.60 9.99
N ASP A 82 -10.69 4.62 8.71
CA ASP A 82 -11.62 4.54 7.58
C ASP A 82 -12.30 3.17 7.50
N TYR A 83 -11.55 2.11 7.81
CA TYR A 83 -12.08 0.76 7.96
C TYR A 83 -11.18 -0.10 8.84
N THR A 84 -11.73 -1.21 9.31
CA THR A 84 -11.03 -2.19 10.12
C THR A 84 -10.98 -3.55 9.44
N ILE A 85 -9.91 -4.30 9.69
CA ILE A 85 -9.71 -5.66 9.17
C ILE A 85 -9.29 -6.56 10.32
N HIS A 86 -9.77 -7.80 10.33
CA HIS A 86 -9.42 -8.77 11.35
C HIS A 86 -8.49 -9.82 10.75
N LYS A 87 -7.28 -9.95 11.30
CA LYS A 87 -6.29 -10.93 10.83
C LYS A 87 -5.75 -11.77 11.97
N ARG A 88 -5.62 -13.07 11.76
CA ARG A 88 -4.93 -13.97 12.67
C ARG A 88 -3.44 -13.81 12.50
N PHE A 89 -2.66 -14.18 13.51
CA PHE A 89 -1.19 -14.20 13.41
C PHE A 89 -0.69 -14.96 12.17
N ASN A 90 -1.31 -16.11 11.86
CA ASN A 90 -0.93 -16.94 10.72
C ASN A 90 -1.14 -16.21 9.38
N ASP A 91 -2.14 -15.34 9.27
CA ASP A 91 -2.38 -14.61 8.02
C ASP A 91 -1.20 -13.67 7.69
N PHE A 92 -0.53 -13.10 8.71
CA PHE A 92 0.71 -12.33 8.54
C PHE A 92 1.89 -13.22 8.12
N ALA A 93 2.00 -14.41 8.73
CA ALA A 93 3.04 -15.37 8.38
C ALA A 93 2.90 -15.86 6.93
N ASP A 94 1.65 -16.10 6.50
CA ASP A 94 1.32 -16.50 5.13
C ASP A 94 1.62 -15.39 4.14
N LEU A 95 1.30 -14.13 4.46
CA LEU A 95 1.68 -12.98 3.64
C LEU A 95 3.21 -12.90 3.49
N ARG A 96 3.95 -13.01 4.60
CA ARG A 96 5.43 -13.00 4.59
C ARG A 96 5.99 -14.09 3.69
N HIS A 97 5.47 -15.31 3.81
CA HIS A 97 5.91 -16.45 3.00
C HIS A 97 5.62 -16.25 1.50
N GLN A 98 4.42 -15.79 1.16
CA GLN A 98 4.06 -15.50 -0.24
C GLN A 98 4.98 -14.44 -0.83
N VAL A 99 5.20 -13.32 -0.14
CA VAL A 99 6.10 -12.25 -0.61
C VAL A 99 7.52 -12.76 -0.77
N TRP A 100 8.04 -13.51 0.20
CA TRP A 100 9.37 -14.14 0.11
C TRP A 100 9.48 -15.05 -1.12
N SER A 101 8.46 -15.87 -1.41
CA SER A 101 8.48 -16.82 -2.54
C SER A 101 8.60 -16.14 -3.91
N TYR A 102 8.16 -14.89 -4.03
CA TYR A 102 8.33 -14.07 -5.23
C TYR A 102 9.63 -13.27 -5.20
N ALA A 103 9.98 -12.67 -4.06
CA ALA A 103 11.18 -11.85 -3.92
C ALA A 103 12.49 -12.66 -4.07
N GLN A 104 12.48 -13.95 -3.70
CA GLN A 104 13.68 -14.79 -3.81
C GLN A 104 13.98 -15.29 -5.24
N ARG A 105 13.05 -15.12 -6.20
CA ARG A 105 13.23 -15.67 -7.54
C ARG A 105 14.39 -14.97 -8.25
N LYS A 106 15.20 -15.75 -8.95
CA LYS A 106 16.27 -15.19 -9.79
C LYS A 106 15.64 -14.47 -10.98
N HIS A 107 16.08 -13.26 -11.24
CA HIS A 107 15.77 -12.54 -12.47
C HIS A 107 16.58 -13.14 -13.63
N GLU A 108 16.02 -13.13 -14.84
CA GLU A 108 16.56 -13.83 -16.02
C GLU A 108 18.03 -13.51 -16.33
N GLU A 109 18.50 -12.31 -15.96
CA GLU A 109 19.86 -11.85 -16.24
C GLU A 109 20.79 -11.88 -15.01
N GLY A 110 20.37 -12.46 -13.87
CA GLY A 110 21.13 -12.39 -12.62
C GLY A 110 21.25 -10.96 -12.04
N CYS A 111 20.47 -10.02 -12.58
CA CYS A 111 20.47 -8.62 -12.17
C CYS A 111 19.97 -8.47 -10.72
N ALA A 112 20.66 -7.62 -9.95
CA ALA A 112 20.25 -7.26 -8.60
C ALA A 112 19.00 -6.38 -8.63
N CYS A 113 17.83 -6.98 -8.42
CA CYS A 113 16.58 -6.24 -8.34
C CYS A 113 16.44 -5.56 -6.98
N LYS A 114 16.60 -4.24 -6.92
CA LYS A 114 16.48 -3.47 -5.67
C LYS A 114 15.13 -3.64 -4.98
N TYR A 115 14.06 -3.81 -5.75
CA TYR A 115 12.72 -4.04 -5.20
C TYR A 115 12.63 -5.37 -4.44
N CYS A 116 13.05 -6.47 -5.08
CA CYS A 116 13.10 -7.78 -4.44
C CYS A 116 14.12 -7.81 -3.30
N ASP A 117 15.27 -7.16 -3.46
CA ASP A 117 16.31 -7.06 -2.45
C ASP A 117 15.83 -6.32 -1.20
N ALA A 118 15.06 -5.23 -1.34
CA ALA A 118 14.45 -4.53 -0.21
C ALA A 118 13.50 -5.44 0.58
N PHE A 119 12.67 -6.23 -0.10
CA PHE A 119 11.82 -7.23 0.55
C PHE A 119 12.64 -8.33 1.22
N MET A 120 13.67 -8.86 0.54
CA MET A 120 14.54 -9.90 1.10
C MET A 120 15.28 -9.40 2.34
N SER A 121 15.84 -8.19 2.28
CA SER A 121 16.52 -7.55 3.41
C SER A 121 15.57 -7.42 4.60
N TYR A 122 14.35 -6.93 4.39
CA TYR A 122 13.35 -6.85 5.45
C TYR A 122 12.95 -8.23 5.99
N ILE A 123 12.66 -9.20 5.11
CA ILE A 123 12.18 -10.54 5.47
C ILE A 123 13.27 -11.40 6.14
N VAL A 124 14.54 -11.16 5.87
CA VAL A 124 15.64 -11.90 6.50
C VAL A 124 16.06 -11.22 7.80
N HIS A 125 16.18 -9.88 7.82
CA HIS A 125 16.85 -9.16 8.91
C HIS A 125 15.91 -8.46 9.90
N SER A 126 14.64 -8.23 9.58
CA SER A 126 13.73 -7.55 10.51
C SER A 126 13.35 -8.43 11.72
N MET A 127 13.38 -7.84 12.90
CA MET A 127 12.88 -8.44 14.14
C MET A 127 11.35 -8.28 14.31
N SER A 128 10.73 -7.43 13.49
CA SER A 128 9.28 -7.20 13.44
C SER A 128 8.58 -8.20 12.54
N GLN A 129 8.83 -9.49 12.77
CA GLN A 129 8.32 -10.56 11.90
C GLN A 129 7.42 -11.53 12.66
N PRO A 130 6.40 -12.10 11.99
CA PRO A 130 5.57 -13.15 12.54
C PRO A 130 6.35 -14.49 12.60
N ARG A 131 7.40 -14.54 13.43
CA ARG A 131 8.18 -15.76 13.71
C ARG A 131 7.59 -16.49 14.91
N LEU A 132 7.74 -17.82 14.93
CA LEU A 132 7.20 -18.67 16.01
C LEU A 132 7.69 -18.22 17.41
N PHE A 133 8.94 -17.76 17.52
CA PHE A 133 9.48 -17.20 18.76
C PHE A 133 8.81 -15.89 19.20
N VAL A 134 8.38 -15.03 18.27
CA VAL A 134 7.63 -13.80 18.63
C VAL A 134 6.29 -14.16 19.26
N LYS A 135 5.63 -15.22 18.78
CA LYS A 135 4.38 -15.72 19.38
C LYS A 135 4.56 -16.22 20.82
N ILE A 136 5.74 -16.75 21.15
CA ILE A 136 6.02 -17.41 22.44
C ILE A 136 6.70 -16.45 23.44
N ALA A 137 7.57 -15.54 22.97
CA ALA A 137 8.44 -14.74 23.83
C ALA A 137 7.96 -13.29 24.04
N THR A 138 6.86 -12.86 23.41
CA THR A 138 6.41 -11.46 23.50
C THR A 138 4.94 -11.32 23.93
N GLY A 139 4.70 -10.33 24.80
CA GLY A 139 3.37 -9.95 25.25
C GLY A 139 2.50 -9.45 24.10
N VAL A 140 1.17 -9.42 24.32
CA VAL A 140 0.19 -9.03 23.30
C VAL A 140 0.48 -7.63 22.75
N ASP A 141 0.85 -6.67 23.61
CA ASP A 141 1.16 -5.29 23.18
C ASP A 141 2.39 -5.19 22.27
N THR A 142 3.45 -5.94 22.60
CA THR A 142 4.62 -6.04 21.72
C THR A 142 4.23 -6.63 20.37
N ARG A 143 3.44 -7.72 20.36
CA ARG A 143 2.99 -8.34 19.11
C ARG A 143 2.16 -7.39 18.25
N LYS A 144 1.25 -6.61 18.85
CA LYS A 144 0.48 -5.58 18.14
C LYS A 144 1.39 -4.57 17.44
N LYS A 145 2.38 -4.02 18.16
CA LYS A 145 3.35 -3.07 17.60
C LYS A 145 4.16 -3.67 16.45
N LEU A 146 4.68 -4.89 16.62
CA LEU A 146 5.46 -5.56 15.58
C LEU A 146 4.61 -5.82 14.32
N MET A 147 3.35 -6.24 14.47
CA MET A 147 2.45 -6.48 13.34
C MET A 147 2.03 -5.18 12.64
N ALA A 148 1.85 -4.08 13.38
CA ALA A 148 1.61 -2.77 12.78
C ALA A 148 2.84 -2.30 11.98
N THR A 149 4.04 -2.40 12.55
CA THR A 149 5.29 -2.10 11.83
C THR A 149 5.43 -2.96 10.58
N PHE A 150 5.14 -4.26 10.67
CA PHE A 150 5.16 -5.17 9.52
C PHE A 150 4.28 -4.68 8.37
N CYS A 151 3.03 -4.27 8.65
CA CYS A 151 2.12 -3.76 7.62
C CYS A 151 2.66 -2.50 6.95
N ASN A 152 3.06 -1.50 7.73
CA ASN A 152 3.51 -0.21 7.19
C ASN A 152 4.80 -0.35 6.37
N GLU A 153 5.73 -1.21 6.79
CA GLU A 153 6.94 -1.51 6.03
C GLU A 153 6.63 -2.23 4.71
N PHE A 154 5.72 -3.21 4.72
CA PHE A 154 5.30 -3.89 3.49
C PHE A 154 4.65 -2.92 2.49
N ILE A 155 3.84 -1.97 2.96
CA ILE A 155 3.25 -0.90 2.13
C ILE A 155 4.37 -0.01 1.57
N GLY A 156 5.28 0.48 2.42
CA GLY A 156 6.36 1.37 2.03
C GLY A 156 7.29 0.75 0.98
N ILE A 157 7.73 -0.48 1.19
CA ILE A 157 8.56 -1.22 0.23
C ILE A 157 7.76 -1.49 -1.05
N ALA A 158 6.48 -1.91 -0.97
CA ALA A 158 5.67 -2.14 -2.16
C ALA A 158 5.55 -0.88 -3.04
N LEU A 159 5.43 0.31 -2.43
CA LEU A 159 5.33 1.60 -3.13
C LEU A 159 6.67 2.12 -3.65
N SER A 160 7.80 1.77 -3.02
CA SER A 160 9.15 2.20 -3.44
C SER A 160 9.49 1.82 -4.89
N GLY A 161 8.89 0.73 -5.40
CA GLY A 161 9.07 0.32 -6.78
C GLY A 161 8.46 1.28 -7.80
N LYS A 162 7.53 2.18 -7.42
CA LYS A 162 6.86 3.12 -8.34
C LYS A 162 7.80 4.22 -8.85
N SER A 163 8.78 4.64 -8.05
CA SER A 163 9.69 5.75 -8.37
C SER A 163 10.93 5.34 -9.18
N GLU A 164 11.19 4.04 -9.36
CA GLU A 164 12.42 3.60 -10.02
C GLU A 164 12.23 3.48 -11.55
N PRO A 165 13.04 4.18 -12.37
CA PRO A 165 13.03 4.02 -13.82
C PRO A 165 13.42 2.58 -14.16
N ARG A 166 12.55 1.86 -14.88
CA ARG A 166 12.84 0.48 -15.28
C ARG A 166 13.23 0.37 -16.74
N PRO A 167 14.25 -0.45 -17.06
CA PRO A 167 14.51 -0.87 -18.42
C PRO A 167 13.25 -1.48 -19.03
N ARG A 168 13.00 -1.20 -20.32
CA ARG A 168 11.78 -1.62 -21.03
C ARG A 168 11.59 -3.16 -21.13
N HIS A 169 12.64 -3.92 -20.80
CA HIS A 169 12.70 -5.39 -20.85
C HIS A 169 12.93 -6.05 -19.48
N PHE A 170 12.87 -5.29 -18.38
CA PHE A 170 13.05 -5.85 -17.05
C PHE A 170 11.70 -6.26 -16.44
N ASP A 171 11.33 -7.53 -16.64
CA ASP A 171 10.15 -8.13 -16.02
C ASP A 171 10.53 -8.71 -14.64
N CYS A 172 10.01 -8.08 -13.59
CA CYS A 172 10.18 -8.53 -12.22
C CYS A 172 8.87 -9.12 -11.71
N ASP A 173 8.80 -10.46 -11.65
CA ASP A 173 7.70 -11.22 -11.06
C ASP A 173 7.30 -10.69 -9.67
N GLY A 174 8.30 -10.39 -8.84
CA GLY A 174 8.10 -9.82 -7.52
C GLY A 174 7.30 -8.53 -7.57
N PHE A 175 7.69 -7.59 -8.44
CA PHE A 175 6.96 -6.33 -8.58
C PHE A 175 5.55 -6.51 -9.15
N LEU A 176 5.34 -7.50 -10.04
CA LEU A 176 4.02 -7.76 -10.61
C LEU A 176 3.07 -8.41 -9.60
N ALA A 177 3.58 -9.24 -8.68
CA ALA A 177 2.77 -10.03 -7.75
C ALA A 177 2.66 -9.43 -6.33
N ILE A 178 3.76 -8.93 -5.76
CA ILE A 178 3.82 -8.51 -4.35
C ILE A 178 2.83 -7.39 -4.02
N PRO A 179 2.67 -6.31 -4.83
CA PRO A 179 1.68 -5.28 -4.55
C PRO A 179 0.25 -5.83 -4.43
N TYR A 180 -0.10 -6.82 -5.27
CA TYR A 180 -1.40 -7.49 -5.20
C TYR A 180 -1.56 -8.30 -3.91
N LEU A 181 -0.51 -9.01 -3.46
CA LEU A 181 -0.53 -9.74 -2.19
C LEU A 181 -0.76 -8.82 -0.99
N VAL A 182 -0.07 -7.67 -0.97
CA VAL A 182 -0.19 -6.68 0.10
C VAL A 182 -1.57 -6.01 0.06
N GLN A 183 -2.07 -5.63 -1.13
CA GLN A 183 -3.44 -5.15 -1.30
C GLN A 183 -4.45 -6.16 -0.75
N ARG A 184 -4.39 -7.42 -1.20
CA ARG A 184 -5.34 -8.46 -0.79
C ARG A 184 -5.35 -8.69 0.72
N PHE A 185 -4.21 -8.52 1.37
CA PHE A 185 -4.11 -8.59 2.82
C PHE A 185 -4.81 -7.41 3.51
N LEU A 186 -4.70 -6.20 2.94
CA LEU A 186 -5.22 -4.94 3.48
C LEU A 186 -6.59 -4.53 2.93
N GLN A 187 -7.18 -5.29 2.03
CA GLN A 187 -8.49 -4.99 1.50
C GLN A 187 -9.57 -5.37 2.52
N LYS A 188 -10.58 -4.50 2.64
CA LYS A 188 -11.77 -4.77 3.45
C LYS A 188 -12.41 -6.07 2.96
N GLN A 189 -12.60 -7.04 3.85
CA GLN A 189 -13.40 -8.22 3.54
C GLN A 189 -14.87 -7.83 3.66
N GLU A 190 -15.64 -8.04 2.60
CA GLU A 190 -17.10 -8.00 2.69
C GLU A 190 -17.55 -9.24 3.47
N ALA A 191 -18.40 -9.02 4.47
CA ALA A 191 -18.92 -10.05 5.36
C ALA A 191 -20.04 -10.84 4.68
#